data_AF-E0CSM8-F1
#
_entry.id   AF-E0CSM8-F1
#
_cell.length_a   1.000
_cell.length_b   1.000
_cell.length_c   1.000
_cell.angle_alpha   90.00
_cell.angle_beta   90.00
_cell.angle_gamma   90.00
#
_symmetry.space_group_name_H-M   'P 1'
#
loop_
_entity.id
_entity.type
_entity.pdbx_description
1 polymer ?
#
loop_
_entity_poly.entity_id
_entity_poly.type
_entity_poly.pdbx_seq_one_letter_code
_entity_poly.pdbx_strand_id
1 'polypeptide(L)'
;MERALKAARASGSLNLSNRALREVPDEVYRSLDAIGEGEKWWEAVELQKLILAHNDIESLREDLKNLSLLSVLNLSNNKLVHLPAAIGELPMLKSLDLSQNSIVDIPEVIGSATSLVKLDCSNNKLKDLPNSLGRCSNLLELKASNNCITSLPEDLAHCLKLIKLDVEGNKLTMLSENMIASWVLLTELNASRNLLTGLPENIGRLSRLIRLDFHQNRISSIPASIKGCCSLAEFYMGNNVLSSLTAEIGALSLLGTLDLHSNQLKEYPVEACKLRLQVLDLSNNSLSGLPPEIGMMTTLRKLVLTGNPLRTLRSSLVSGPTPALLKFLRSRLSTDEDSEAATTAKENVVTMAARISITSKELSLEGMGLSAVPAQVWESSEIVKVDLSRNSIQELPPELTSCVSLQALILSRNKIQEWPGVILKSLPNLSCLKLDNNPLRQIPADGFQAVSKLQILDLSGNSASLPDNPAFSSLPQLQELYLRRMQLCEVPSDILSLQQLQILDLSQNSLQLIPEGFKNLTSLTELNLSDNSIATLPPELGLLEPSLQALRLDGNPLRSIRRTILDRGTKAVLKYLKDKIPEH
;
A
#
# COMPACT_ATOMS: atom_id res chain seq x y z
N MET A 1 33.47 41.09 25.22
CA MET A 1 33.20 41.33 23.79
C MET A 1 34.44 41.00 22.95
N GLU A 2 35.61 41.52 23.32
CA GLU A 2 36.91 41.25 22.66
C GLU A 2 37.22 39.76 22.43
N ARG A 3 37.03 38.88 23.42
CA ARG A 3 37.26 37.44 23.24
C ARG A 3 36.40 36.81 22.14
N ALA A 4 35.17 37.29 21.96
CA ALA A 4 34.26 36.81 20.93
C ALA A 4 34.65 37.35 19.54
N LEU A 5 35.08 38.61 19.46
CA LEU A 5 35.60 39.20 18.23
C LEU A 5 36.91 38.53 17.78
N LYS A 6 37.82 38.23 18.72
CA LYS A 6 39.05 37.50 18.42
C LYS A 6 38.77 36.08 17.90
N ALA A 7 37.80 35.38 18.49
CA ALA A 7 37.37 34.07 18.01
C ALA A 7 36.66 34.15 16.64
N ALA A 8 35.90 35.21 16.38
CA ALA A 8 35.28 35.44 15.08
C ALA A 8 36.32 35.72 14.00
N ARG A 9 37.39 36.50 14.30
CA ARG A 9 38.51 36.73 13.38
C ARG A 9 39.25 35.45 13.01
N ALA A 10 39.27 34.43 13.86
CA ALA A 10 39.87 33.13 13.52
C ALA A 10 38.93 32.20 12.73
N SER A 11 37.62 32.38 12.82
CA SER A 11 36.62 31.42 12.33
C SER A 11 35.67 31.95 11.24
N GLY A 12 35.65 33.26 11.02
CA GLY A 12 34.65 33.93 10.18
C GLY A 12 33.22 33.87 10.75
N SER A 13 33.02 33.46 12.01
CA SER A 13 31.69 33.33 12.62
C SER A 13 31.62 34.04 13.97
N LEU A 14 30.70 34.98 14.10
CA LEU A 14 30.43 35.72 15.33
C LEU A 14 29.04 35.39 15.85
N ASN A 15 28.98 34.90 17.09
CA ASN A 15 27.73 34.67 17.80
C ASN A 15 27.65 35.55 19.05
N LEU A 16 26.68 36.46 19.06
CA LEU A 16 26.38 37.39 20.14
C LEU A 16 24.93 37.23 20.64
N SER A 17 24.35 36.03 20.54
CA SER A 17 22.99 35.78 21.04
C SER A 17 22.88 35.87 22.57
N ASN A 18 21.68 36.17 23.07
CA ASN A 18 21.35 36.20 24.51
C ASN A 18 22.24 37.14 25.34
N ARG A 19 22.52 38.34 24.83
CA ARG A 19 23.41 39.32 25.49
C ARG A 19 22.69 40.61 25.90
N ALA A 20 21.36 40.67 25.73
CA ALA A 20 20.55 41.86 25.98
C ALA A 20 21.09 43.12 25.27
N LEU A 21 21.63 42.93 24.06
CA LEU A 21 22.15 44.03 23.24
C LEU A 21 21.00 44.88 22.71
N ARG A 22 21.06 46.20 22.89
CA ARG A 22 20.10 47.16 22.31
C ARG A 22 20.50 47.65 20.91
N GLU A 23 21.79 47.58 20.62
CA GLU A 23 22.38 47.91 19.33
C GLU A 23 23.50 46.92 19.03
N VAL A 24 23.83 46.78 17.75
CA VAL A 24 25.00 46.00 17.32
C VAL A 24 26.25 46.83 17.63
N PRO A 25 27.25 46.27 18.34
CA PRO A 25 28.48 46.99 18.67
C PRO A 25 29.25 47.45 17.42
N ASP A 26 29.81 48.65 17.47
CA ASP A 26 30.55 49.29 16.38
C ASP A 26 31.68 48.40 15.83
N GLU A 27 32.33 47.63 16.71
CA GLU A 27 33.43 46.75 16.33
C GLU A 27 33.00 45.62 15.38
N VAL A 28 31.71 45.28 15.34
CA VAL A 28 31.17 44.26 14.44
C VAL A 28 31.11 44.76 12.99
N TYR A 29 30.87 46.06 12.79
CA TYR A 29 30.75 46.69 11.47
C TYR A 29 32.08 47.06 10.83
N ARG A 30 33.19 46.93 11.58
CA ARG A 30 34.53 47.28 11.09
C ARG A 30 35.07 46.17 10.19
N SER A 31 35.46 46.54 8.97
CA SER A 31 36.27 45.70 8.08
C SER A 31 37.60 45.32 8.76
N LEU A 32 38.25 44.24 8.28
CA LEU A 32 39.59 43.83 8.70
C LEU A 32 40.64 44.95 8.55
N ASP A 33 40.37 45.97 7.73
CA ASP A 33 41.23 47.15 7.55
C ASP A 33 41.34 48.05 8.81
N ALA A 34 40.50 47.82 9.83
CA ALA A 34 40.47 48.61 11.07
C ALA A 34 41.14 47.91 12.27
N ILE A 35 42.05 46.98 12.02
CA ILE A 35 42.79 46.27 13.07
C ILE A 35 43.82 47.23 13.71
N GLY A 36 43.73 47.42 15.03
CA GLY A 36 44.69 48.21 15.80
C GLY A 36 46.09 47.58 15.83
N GLU A 37 47.12 48.41 16.00
CA GLU A 37 48.53 47.99 16.01
C GLU A 37 48.77 46.83 17.00
N GLY A 38 49.19 45.66 16.46
CA GLY A 38 49.61 44.51 17.26
C GLY A 38 48.92 43.17 16.97
N GLU A 39 47.87 43.13 16.14
CA GLU A 39 47.25 41.87 15.70
C GLU A 39 47.68 41.47 14.27
N LYS A 40 47.94 40.17 14.06
CA LYS A 40 48.35 39.61 12.77
C LYS A 40 47.18 39.60 11.78
N TRP A 41 47.00 40.71 11.06
CA TRP A 41 45.89 40.89 10.11
C TRP A 41 45.83 39.82 9.00
N TRP A 42 46.95 39.16 8.67
CA TRP A 42 47.01 38.07 7.70
C TRP A 42 46.44 36.71 8.19
N GLU A 43 46.18 36.56 9.50
CA GLU A 43 45.52 35.37 10.07
C GLU A 43 44.01 35.58 10.26
N ALA A 44 43.50 36.78 9.98
CA ALA A 44 42.11 37.14 10.23
C ALA A 44 41.22 36.83 9.02
N VAL A 45 40.14 36.08 9.27
CA VAL A 45 39.08 35.73 8.32
C VAL A 45 37.95 36.75 8.45
N GLU A 46 37.51 37.30 7.33
CA GLU A 46 36.34 38.19 7.31
C GLU A 46 35.07 37.47 7.79
N LEU A 47 34.13 38.25 8.29
CA LEU A 47 32.92 37.71 8.90
C LEU A 47 31.96 37.16 7.84
N GLN A 48 31.76 35.84 7.85
CA GLN A 48 30.83 35.13 6.98
C GLN A 48 29.50 34.79 7.67
N LYS A 49 29.50 34.67 8.99
CA LYS A 49 28.31 34.32 9.78
C LYS A 49 28.15 35.23 10.98
N LEU A 50 27.02 35.93 11.05
CA LEU A 50 26.67 36.81 12.16
C LEU A 50 25.36 36.35 12.79
N ILE A 51 25.41 35.96 14.06
CA ILE A 51 24.26 35.54 14.86
C ILE A 51 24.05 36.54 15.98
N LEU A 52 22.94 37.25 15.93
CA LEU A 52 22.51 38.29 16.87
C LEU A 52 21.15 37.96 17.50
N ALA A 53 20.74 36.68 17.46
CA ALA A 53 19.44 36.23 17.91
C ALA A 53 19.19 36.47 19.42
N HIS A 54 17.94 36.63 19.84
CA HIS A 54 17.55 36.79 21.25
C HIS A 54 18.29 37.95 21.93
N ASN A 55 18.14 39.15 21.39
CA ASN A 55 18.61 40.40 21.98
C ASN A 55 17.47 41.43 21.97
N ASP A 56 17.77 42.67 22.34
CA ASP A 56 16.83 43.79 22.37
C ASP A 56 17.14 44.80 21.24
N ILE A 57 17.68 44.34 20.10
CA ILE A 57 18.17 45.25 19.05
C ILE A 57 17.00 45.97 18.39
N GLU A 58 17.01 47.30 18.43
CA GLU A 58 15.92 48.15 17.91
C GLU A 58 16.13 48.58 16.46
N SER A 59 17.38 48.75 16.03
CA SER A 59 17.74 49.16 14.67
C SER A 59 19.10 48.58 14.23
N LEU A 60 19.30 48.53 12.91
CA LEU A 60 20.57 48.16 12.28
C LEU A 60 21.13 49.37 11.55
N ARG A 61 22.46 49.53 11.60
CA ARG A 61 23.17 50.59 10.90
C ARG A 61 23.45 50.23 9.44
N GLU A 62 23.55 51.25 8.59
CA GLU A 62 23.93 51.13 7.17
C GLU A 62 25.36 50.61 6.99
N ASP A 63 26.20 50.66 8.03
CA ASP A 63 27.56 50.10 8.03
C ASP A 63 27.57 48.56 7.85
N LEU A 64 26.40 47.91 7.88
CA LEU A 64 26.26 46.48 7.54
C LEU A 64 26.84 46.16 6.16
N LYS A 65 26.81 47.11 5.22
CA LYS A 65 27.38 46.97 3.86
C LYS A 65 28.88 46.67 3.84
N ASN A 66 29.60 46.98 4.92
CA ASN A 66 31.03 46.70 5.03
C ASN A 66 31.32 45.20 5.16
N LEU A 67 30.32 44.37 5.49
CA LEU A 67 30.46 42.93 5.67
C LEU A 67 30.28 42.17 4.34
N SER A 68 31.17 42.42 3.38
CA SER A 68 31.01 41.96 1.99
C SER A 68 30.92 40.43 1.81
N LEU A 69 31.57 39.67 2.70
CA LEU A 69 31.57 38.20 2.69
C LEU A 69 30.49 37.56 3.58
N LEU A 70 29.59 38.36 4.15
CA LEU A 70 28.53 37.87 5.02
C LEU A 70 27.55 36.99 4.24
N SER A 71 27.48 35.73 4.64
CA SER A 71 26.65 34.68 4.02
C SER A 71 25.43 34.33 4.88
N VAL A 72 25.55 34.43 6.20
CA VAL A 72 24.47 34.10 7.13
C VAL A 72 24.29 35.22 8.13
N LEU A 73 23.10 35.80 8.17
CA LEU A 73 22.70 36.81 9.13
C LEU A 73 21.45 36.34 9.88
N ASN A 74 21.57 36.14 11.19
CA ASN A 74 20.44 35.82 12.05
C ASN A 74 20.20 36.95 13.05
N LEU A 75 19.04 37.58 12.95
CA LEU A 75 18.54 38.68 13.76
C LEU A 75 17.22 38.32 14.44
N SER A 76 16.90 37.04 14.53
CA SER A 76 15.64 36.56 15.10
C SER A 76 15.48 36.99 16.56
N ASN A 77 14.24 37.12 17.04
CA ASN A 77 13.94 37.46 18.44
C ASN A 77 14.64 38.76 18.88
N ASN A 78 14.32 39.87 18.19
CA ASN A 78 14.79 41.21 18.49
C ASN A 78 13.61 42.20 18.45
N LYS A 79 13.88 43.51 18.49
CA LYS A 79 12.88 44.59 18.47
C LYS A 79 12.96 45.44 17.21
N LEU A 80 13.47 44.87 16.10
CA LEU A 80 13.66 45.60 14.85
C LEU A 80 12.32 46.07 14.28
N VAL A 81 12.24 47.34 13.88
CA VAL A 81 11.06 47.93 13.23
C VAL A 81 11.26 48.13 11.73
N HIS A 82 12.50 48.42 11.32
CA HIS A 82 12.88 48.65 9.92
C HIS A 82 14.20 47.94 9.62
N LEU A 83 14.42 47.66 8.33
CA LEU A 83 15.68 47.15 7.82
C LEU A 83 16.40 48.25 7.01
N PRO A 84 17.73 48.39 7.16
CA PRO A 84 18.53 49.33 6.38
C PRO A 84 18.64 48.88 4.92
N ALA A 85 18.93 49.83 4.01
CA ALA A 85 19.12 49.53 2.59
C ALA A 85 20.35 48.63 2.36
N ALA A 86 21.36 48.74 3.24
CA ALA A 86 22.57 47.93 3.25
C ALA A 86 22.34 46.41 3.20
N ILE A 87 21.17 45.88 3.59
CA ILE A 87 20.88 44.44 3.49
C ILE A 87 20.92 43.93 2.03
N GLY A 88 20.51 44.77 1.08
CA GLY A 88 20.55 44.45 -0.34
C GLY A 88 21.94 44.60 -0.97
N GLU A 89 22.86 45.26 -0.27
CA GLU A 89 24.25 45.48 -0.70
C GLU A 89 25.18 44.33 -0.27
N LEU A 90 24.65 43.25 0.33
CA LEU A 90 25.42 42.08 0.75
C LEU A 90 25.44 41.02 -0.38
N PRO A 91 26.52 40.93 -1.19
CA PRO A 91 26.53 40.10 -2.40
C PRO A 91 26.55 38.60 -2.12
N MET A 92 27.06 38.20 -0.96
CA MET A 92 27.24 36.79 -0.57
C MET A 92 26.14 36.26 0.35
N LEU A 93 25.13 37.09 0.69
CA LEU A 93 24.10 36.71 1.66
C LEU A 93 23.25 35.56 1.12
N LYS A 94 23.32 34.40 1.78
CA LYS A 94 22.56 33.18 1.44
C LYS A 94 21.40 32.95 2.39
N SER A 95 21.53 33.30 3.66
CA SER A 95 20.51 33.06 4.68
C SER A 95 20.28 34.30 5.51
N LEU A 96 19.04 34.77 5.51
CA LEU A 96 18.59 35.91 6.31
C LEU A 96 17.42 35.48 7.19
N ASP A 97 17.60 35.56 8.50
CA ASP A 97 16.56 35.27 9.50
C ASP A 97 16.26 36.54 10.30
N LEU A 98 15.04 37.02 10.15
CA LEU A 98 14.44 38.23 10.73
C LEU A 98 13.22 37.88 11.58
N SER A 99 13.02 36.60 11.89
CA SER A 99 11.81 36.12 12.56
C SER A 99 11.63 36.72 13.96
N GLN A 100 10.37 36.86 14.41
CA GLN A 100 10.05 37.37 15.76
C GLN A 100 10.65 38.76 16.02
N ASN A 101 10.26 39.73 15.19
CA ASN A 101 10.61 41.14 15.33
C ASN A 101 9.33 42.00 15.19
N SER A 102 9.47 43.31 15.01
CA SER A 102 8.35 44.24 14.77
C SER A 102 8.47 44.92 13.40
N ILE A 103 9.05 44.24 12.41
CA ILE A 103 9.34 44.81 11.08
C ILE A 103 8.04 45.12 10.35
N VAL A 104 7.91 46.35 9.87
CA VAL A 104 6.70 46.82 9.16
C VAL A 104 6.82 46.62 7.64
N ASP A 105 8.01 46.82 7.07
CA ASP A 105 8.27 46.70 5.63
C ASP A 105 9.69 46.16 5.39
N ILE A 106 9.88 45.40 4.31
CA ILE A 106 11.20 44.99 3.80
C ILE A 106 11.57 45.89 2.62
N PRO A 107 12.78 46.48 2.58
CA PRO A 107 13.18 47.40 1.52
C PRO A 107 13.29 46.70 0.16
N GLU A 108 12.93 47.42 -0.92
CA GLU A 108 13.04 46.95 -2.32
C GLU A 108 14.49 46.65 -2.76
N VAL A 109 15.48 47.05 -1.97
CA VAL A 109 16.88 46.74 -2.25
C VAL A 109 17.18 45.25 -1.98
N ILE A 110 16.30 44.52 -1.26
CA ILE A 110 16.50 43.09 -0.97
C ILE A 110 16.66 42.24 -2.24
N GLY A 111 16.04 42.63 -3.36
CA GLY A 111 16.20 41.95 -4.64
C GLY A 111 17.61 42.00 -5.24
N SER A 112 18.48 42.89 -4.75
CA SER A 112 19.90 42.92 -5.12
C SER A 112 20.70 41.77 -4.49
N ALA A 113 20.20 41.16 -3.41
CA ALA A 113 20.79 39.98 -2.79
C ALA A 113 20.47 38.71 -3.59
N THR A 114 21.02 38.61 -4.81
CA THR A 114 20.76 37.51 -5.76
C THR A 114 21.25 36.13 -5.30
N SER A 115 22.16 36.10 -4.32
CA SER A 115 22.67 34.89 -3.67
C SER A 115 21.73 34.31 -2.61
N LEU A 116 20.63 35.02 -2.28
CA LEU A 116 19.74 34.64 -1.19
C LEU A 116 19.04 33.31 -1.49
N VAL A 117 19.21 32.36 -0.57
CA VAL A 117 18.68 30.99 -0.62
C VAL A 117 17.52 30.83 0.37
N LYS A 118 17.63 31.46 1.55
CA LYS A 118 16.64 31.36 2.62
C LYS A 118 16.32 32.74 3.19
N LEU A 119 15.03 33.04 3.25
CA LEU A 119 14.51 34.23 3.90
C LEU A 119 13.43 33.83 4.90
N ASP A 120 13.66 34.15 6.18
CA ASP A 120 12.65 34.03 7.23
C ASP A 120 12.33 35.41 7.78
N CYS A 121 11.11 35.89 7.53
CA CYS A 121 10.56 37.12 8.09
C CYS A 121 9.27 36.85 8.87
N SER A 122 9.12 35.64 9.42
CA SER A 122 7.94 35.24 10.19
C SER A 122 7.75 36.04 11.49
N ASN A 123 6.52 36.11 11.98
CA ASN A 123 6.16 36.79 13.23
C ASN A 123 6.65 38.25 13.27
N ASN A 124 6.21 39.03 12.28
CA ASN A 124 6.48 40.45 12.13
C ASN A 124 5.17 41.21 11.89
N LYS A 125 5.24 42.47 11.42
CA LYS A 125 4.08 43.32 11.12
C LYS A 125 4.01 43.68 9.64
N LEU A 126 4.57 42.83 8.77
CA LEU A 126 4.68 43.09 7.33
C LEU A 126 3.31 43.24 6.70
N LYS A 127 3.09 44.33 5.95
CA LYS A 127 1.85 44.56 5.19
C LYS A 127 1.89 43.94 3.80
N ASP A 128 3.06 43.99 3.17
CA ASP A 128 3.31 43.44 1.84
C ASP A 128 4.78 42.95 1.76
N LEU A 129 5.07 42.13 0.75
CA LEU A 129 6.43 41.75 0.39
C LEU A 129 6.89 42.59 -0.81
N PRO A 130 8.18 42.99 -0.87
CA PRO A 130 8.69 43.82 -1.96
C PRO A 130 8.70 43.07 -3.30
N ASN A 131 8.38 43.78 -4.39
CA ASN A 131 8.34 43.17 -5.73
C ASN A 131 9.72 42.66 -6.17
N SER A 132 10.76 43.39 -5.79
CA SER A 132 12.16 43.02 -6.03
C SER A 132 12.57 41.64 -5.50
N LEU A 133 11.85 41.05 -4.54
CA LEU A 133 12.15 39.71 -4.02
C LEU A 133 12.11 38.63 -5.13
N GLY A 134 11.34 38.86 -6.20
CA GLY A 134 11.35 38.02 -7.40
C GLY A 134 12.71 37.92 -8.10
N ARG A 135 13.61 38.89 -7.91
CA ARG A 135 14.97 38.89 -8.48
C ARG A 135 15.91 37.92 -7.76
N CYS A 136 15.57 37.45 -6.56
CA CYS A 136 16.31 36.43 -5.83
C CYS A 136 16.08 35.04 -6.46
N SER A 137 16.70 34.80 -7.62
CA SER A 137 16.51 33.58 -8.43
C SER A 137 17.04 32.28 -7.77
N ASN A 138 17.84 32.40 -6.69
CA ASN A 138 18.35 31.27 -5.91
C ASN A 138 17.51 30.92 -4.68
N LEU A 139 16.39 31.63 -4.44
CA LEU A 139 15.56 31.44 -3.26
C LEU A 139 14.93 30.03 -3.28
N LEU A 140 15.22 29.25 -2.24
CA LEU A 140 14.70 27.90 -2.01
C LEU A 140 13.62 27.87 -0.93
N GLU A 141 13.75 28.71 0.10
CA GLU A 141 12.87 28.71 1.26
C GLU A 141 12.46 30.15 1.60
N LEU A 142 11.16 30.42 1.56
CA LEU A 142 10.57 31.68 1.98
C LEU A 142 9.56 31.44 3.10
N LYS A 143 9.82 32.02 4.26
CA LYS A 143 8.93 32.00 5.43
C LYS A 143 8.52 33.42 5.77
N ALA A 144 7.23 33.69 5.68
CA ALA A 144 6.61 34.97 5.99
C ALA A 144 5.35 34.80 6.87
N SER A 145 5.31 33.73 7.67
CA SER A 145 4.16 33.39 8.50
C SER A 145 3.90 34.41 9.61
N ASN A 146 2.65 34.52 10.08
CA ASN A 146 2.18 35.45 11.12
C ASN A 146 2.59 36.91 10.85
N ASN A 147 2.10 37.44 9.73
CA ASN A 147 2.26 38.84 9.33
C ASN A 147 0.88 39.44 8.97
N CYS A 148 0.85 40.61 8.33
CA CYS A 148 -0.36 41.27 7.84
C CYS A 148 -0.45 41.29 6.31
N ILE A 149 0.20 40.32 5.62
CA ILE A 149 0.36 40.32 4.16
C ILE A 149 -1.00 40.15 3.47
N THR A 150 -1.33 41.06 2.57
CA THR A 150 -2.62 41.03 1.84
C THR A 150 -2.54 40.32 0.50
N SER A 151 -1.39 40.40 -0.18
CA SER A 151 -1.11 39.69 -1.43
C SER A 151 0.37 39.36 -1.55
N LEU A 152 0.68 38.33 -2.35
CA LEU A 152 2.06 38.02 -2.73
C LEU A 152 2.39 38.74 -4.05
N PRO A 153 3.59 39.36 -4.17
CA PRO A 153 3.98 40.07 -5.38
C PRO A 153 4.14 39.12 -6.57
N GLU A 154 3.63 39.51 -7.74
CA GLU A 154 3.63 38.66 -8.94
C GLU A 154 5.04 38.25 -9.38
N ASP A 155 6.03 39.11 -9.16
CA ASP A 155 7.43 38.87 -9.51
C ASP A 155 8.03 37.66 -8.77
N LEU A 156 7.44 37.18 -7.67
CA LEU A 156 7.84 35.92 -7.03
C LEU A 156 7.68 34.69 -7.94
N ALA A 157 6.93 34.80 -9.03
CA ALA A 157 6.88 33.79 -10.08
C ALA A 157 8.27 33.50 -10.68
N HIS A 158 9.22 34.44 -10.61
CA HIS A 158 10.60 34.27 -11.09
C HIS A 158 11.49 33.44 -10.15
N CYS A 159 11.06 33.17 -8.92
CA CYS A 159 11.79 32.29 -7.98
C CYS A 159 11.57 30.80 -8.32
N LEU A 160 12.07 30.37 -9.48
CA LEU A 160 11.84 29.03 -10.04
C LEU A 160 12.41 27.88 -9.20
N LYS A 161 13.35 28.18 -8.28
CA LYS A 161 13.98 27.20 -7.40
C LYS A 161 13.27 27.00 -6.07
N LEU A 162 12.13 27.66 -5.83
CA LEU A 162 11.44 27.61 -4.55
C LEU A 162 10.98 26.17 -4.22
N ILE A 163 11.39 25.68 -3.06
CA ILE A 163 11.09 24.33 -2.54
C ILE A 163 10.08 24.41 -1.40
N LYS A 164 10.13 25.47 -0.59
CA LYS A 164 9.27 25.67 0.56
C LYS A 164 8.76 27.11 0.64
N LEU A 165 7.44 27.25 0.73
CA LEU A 165 6.76 28.51 0.96
C LEU A 165 5.85 28.40 2.18
N ASP A 166 6.07 29.26 3.16
CA ASP A 166 5.24 29.37 4.36
C ASP A 166 4.74 30.80 4.52
N VAL A 167 3.43 30.98 4.34
CA VAL A 167 2.71 32.25 4.44
C VAL A 167 1.52 32.11 5.39
N GLU A 168 1.59 31.17 6.34
CA GLU A 168 0.56 30.97 7.36
C GLU A 168 0.22 32.28 8.10
N GLY A 169 -1.03 32.47 8.52
CA GLY A 169 -1.37 33.53 9.49
C GLY A 169 -1.25 34.94 8.90
N ASN A 170 -1.65 35.10 7.64
CA ASN A 170 -1.67 36.37 6.93
C ASN A 170 -3.11 36.75 6.55
N LYS A 171 -3.27 37.74 5.66
CA LYS A 171 -4.56 38.23 5.19
C LYS A 171 -4.75 37.98 3.69
N LEU A 172 -4.11 36.94 3.16
CA LEU A 172 -4.16 36.60 1.73
C LEU A 172 -5.59 36.21 1.34
N THR A 173 -6.11 36.85 0.29
CA THR A 173 -7.46 36.57 -0.25
C THR A 173 -7.42 35.62 -1.46
N MET A 174 -6.31 35.62 -2.19
CA MET A 174 -6.08 34.74 -3.34
C MET A 174 -4.59 34.44 -3.53
N LEU A 175 -4.28 33.35 -4.24
CA LEU A 175 -2.95 33.04 -4.75
C LEU A 175 -2.96 33.19 -6.27
N SER A 176 -1.96 33.87 -6.83
CA SER A 176 -1.84 34.06 -8.28
C SER A 176 -1.63 32.73 -9.01
N GLU A 177 -2.41 32.50 -10.06
CA GLU A 177 -2.34 31.28 -10.87
C GLU A 177 -1.00 31.15 -11.60
N ASN A 178 -0.47 32.27 -12.10
CA ASN A 178 0.81 32.32 -12.81
C ASN A 178 1.97 31.96 -11.88
N MET A 179 1.93 32.49 -10.65
CA MET A 179 2.95 32.25 -9.64
C MET A 179 3.02 30.77 -9.24
N ILE A 180 1.86 30.16 -8.97
CA ILE A 180 1.77 28.75 -8.62
C ILE A 180 2.15 27.84 -9.80
N ALA A 181 1.85 28.24 -11.03
CA ALA A 181 2.26 27.49 -12.22
C ALA A 181 3.79 27.42 -12.40
N SER A 182 4.52 28.44 -11.93
CA SER A 182 5.98 28.54 -12.07
C SER A 182 6.77 27.71 -11.06
N TRP A 183 6.26 27.46 -9.85
CA TRP A 183 6.98 26.79 -8.78
C TRP A 183 6.95 25.25 -8.86
N VAL A 184 7.36 24.70 -9.99
CA VAL A 184 7.32 23.23 -10.27
C VAL A 184 8.19 22.41 -9.30
N LEU A 185 9.15 23.05 -8.61
CA LEU A 185 10.03 22.42 -7.62
C LEU A 185 9.49 22.46 -6.18
N LEU A 186 8.33 23.09 -5.95
CA LEU A 186 7.76 23.24 -4.62
C LEU A 186 7.37 21.88 -4.02
N THR A 187 7.79 21.66 -2.78
CA THR A 187 7.53 20.43 -2.01
C THR A 187 6.64 20.70 -0.81
N GLU A 188 6.69 21.91 -0.25
CA GLU A 188 5.90 22.31 0.91
C GLU A 188 5.27 23.69 0.66
N LEU A 189 3.95 23.77 0.74
CA LEU A 189 3.18 25.01 0.70
C LEU A 189 2.27 25.09 1.91
N ASN A 190 2.56 26.05 2.79
CA ASN A 190 1.70 26.40 3.92
C ASN A 190 1.09 27.78 3.69
N ALA A 191 -0.22 27.84 3.48
CA ALA A 191 -1.00 29.07 3.37
C ALA A 191 -2.21 29.02 4.32
N SER A 192 -2.05 28.33 5.44
CA SER A 192 -3.08 28.20 6.46
C SER A 192 -3.36 29.54 7.17
N ARG A 193 -4.49 29.67 7.88
CA ARG A 193 -4.87 30.90 8.62
C ARG A 193 -4.83 32.16 7.76
N ASN A 194 -5.44 32.09 6.58
CA ASN A 194 -5.58 33.22 5.66
C ASN A 194 -7.06 33.46 5.35
N LEU A 195 -7.34 34.31 4.35
CA LEU A 195 -8.70 34.65 3.90
C LEU A 195 -8.98 34.09 2.51
N LEU A 196 -8.30 33.01 2.11
CA LEU A 196 -8.38 32.46 0.76
C LEU A 196 -9.77 31.91 0.46
N THR A 197 -10.35 32.29 -0.67
CA THR A 197 -11.70 31.84 -1.08
C THR A 197 -11.70 30.59 -1.96
N GLY A 198 -10.55 30.27 -2.58
CA GLY A 198 -10.40 29.13 -3.49
C GLY A 198 -8.94 28.73 -3.66
N LEU A 199 -8.70 27.51 -4.14
CA LEU A 199 -7.39 27.11 -4.67
C LEU A 199 -7.24 27.56 -6.13
N PRO A 200 -6.03 27.89 -6.58
CA PRO A 200 -5.79 28.28 -7.98
C PRO A 200 -5.96 27.08 -8.93
N GLU A 201 -6.52 27.31 -10.12
CA GLU A 201 -6.75 26.26 -11.13
C GLU A 201 -5.46 25.57 -11.60
N ASN A 202 -4.31 26.24 -11.50
CA ASN A 202 -3.01 25.66 -11.88
C ASN A 202 -2.28 24.91 -10.77
N ILE A 203 -2.91 24.63 -9.61
CA ILE A 203 -2.27 23.91 -8.49
C ILE A 203 -1.68 22.56 -8.91
N GLY A 204 -2.28 21.89 -9.90
CA GLY A 204 -1.79 20.63 -10.47
C GLY A 204 -0.40 20.68 -11.10
N ARG A 205 0.19 21.87 -11.33
CA ARG A 205 1.57 22.02 -11.83
C ARG A 205 2.62 21.69 -10.77
N LEU A 206 2.24 21.74 -9.50
CA LEU A 206 3.09 21.42 -8.36
C LEU A 206 3.29 19.89 -8.21
N SER A 207 3.86 19.26 -9.22
CA SER A 207 4.02 17.80 -9.31
C SER A 207 4.90 17.18 -8.22
N ARG A 208 5.77 17.99 -7.59
CA ARG A 208 6.67 17.60 -6.49
C ARG A 208 6.15 17.94 -5.10
N LEU A 209 4.93 18.49 -5.00
CA LEU A 209 4.34 18.89 -3.74
C LEU A 209 4.10 17.66 -2.87
N ILE A 210 4.66 17.67 -1.66
CA ILE A 210 4.55 16.59 -0.66
C ILE A 210 3.53 16.99 0.40
N ARG A 211 3.58 18.24 0.85
CA ARG A 211 2.70 18.78 1.89
C ARG A 211 2.01 20.05 1.41
N LEU A 212 0.68 20.04 1.52
CA LEU A 212 -0.18 21.17 1.19
C LEU A 212 -1.07 21.51 2.38
N ASP A 213 -0.92 22.72 2.89
CA ASP A 213 -1.65 23.18 4.07
C ASP A 213 -2.41 24.48 3.78
N PHE A 214 -3.73 24.39 3.85
CA PHE A 214 -4.68 25.50 3.70
C PHE A 214 -5.70 25.50 4.83
N HIS A 215 -5.38 24.93 6.00
CA HIS A 215 -6.33 24.93 7.13
C HIS A 215 -6.73 26.35 7.54
N GLN A 216 -7.93 26.55 8.09
CA GLN A 216 -8.41 27.85 8.58
C GLN A 216 -8.40 28.94 7.50
N ASN A 217 -9.12 28.68 6.41
CA ASN A 217 -9.35 29.62 5.30
C ASN A 217 -10.86 29.74 5.00
N ARG A 218 -11.23 30.34 3.86
CA ARG A 218 -12.61 30.47 3.38
C ARG A 218 -12.82 29.73 2.06
N ILE A 219 -12.11 28.63 1.85
CA ILE A 219 -12.12 27.90 0.59
C ILE A 219 -13.44 27.15 0.41
N SER A 220 -14.10 27.38 -0.73
CA SER A 220 -15.38 26.74 -1.08
C SER A 220 -15.25 25.49 -1.95
N SER A 221 -14.18 25.38 -2.74
CA SER A 221 -13.99 24.27 -3.68
C SER A 221 -12.51 23.94 -3.90
N ILE A 222 -12.26 22.70 -4.32
CA ILE A 222 -10.95 22.21 -4.77
C ILE A 222 -11.04 21.97 -6.29
N PRO A 223 -10.13 22.54 -7.10
CA PRO A 223 -10.16 22.38 -8.55
C PRO A 223 -9.78 20.96 -8.98
N ALA A 224 -10.32 20.52 -10.12
CA ALA A 224 -10.05 19.19 -10.70
C ALA A 224 -8.56 18.99 -11.07
N SER A 225 -7.81 20.08 -11.23
CA SER A 225 -6.38 20.05 -11.50
C SER A 225 -5.55 19.47 -10.34
N ILE A 226 -6.10 19.33 -9.14
CA ILE A 226 -5.41 18.74 -7.98
C ILE A 226 -4.81 17.37 -8.28
N LYS A 227 -5.41 16.61 -9.22
CA LYS A 227 -4.87 15.32 -9.72
C LYS A 227 -3.42 15.37 -10.21
N GLY A 228 -2.92 16.54 -10.61
CA GLY A 228 -1.54 16.73 -11.07
C GLY A 228 -0.50 16.73 -9.94
N CYS A 229 -0.92 16.88 -8.67
CA CYS A 229 -0.05 16.82 -7.50
C CYS A 229 0.29 15.36 -7.13
N CYS A 230 0.90 14.62 -8.05
CA CYS A 230 1.11 13.17 -7.92
C CYS A 230 1.97 12.76 -6.71
N SER A 231 2.79 13.67 -6.19
CA SER A 231 3.67 13.44 -5.03
C SER A 231 3.04 13.77 -3.67
N LEU A 232 1.78 14.23 -3.65
CA LEU A 232 1.15 14.76 -2.44
C LEU A 232 0.91 13.65 -1.41
N ALA A 233 1.48 13.81 -0.23
CA ALA A 233 1.41 12.86 0.88
C ALA A 233 0.53 13.38 2.03
N GLU A 234 0.54 14.69 2.27
CA GLU A 234 -0.21 15.35 3.33
C GLU A 234 -1.03 16.52 2.77
N PHE A 235 -2.35 16.48 2.99
CA PHE A 235 -3.25 17.52 2.55
C PHE A 235 -4.17 17.96 3.70
N TYR A 236 -3.99 19.20 4.16
CA TYR A 236 -4.74 19.80 5.25
C TYR A 236 -5.65 20.92 4.73
N MET A 237 -6.96 20.72 4.88
CA MET A 237 -8.03 21.62 4.42
C MET A 237 -9.06 21.88 5.52
N GLY A 238 -8.70 21.60 6.78
CA GLY A 238 -9.57 21.79 7.93
C GLY A 238 -10.05 23.24 8.11
N ASN A 239 -11.19 23.46 8.76
CA ASN A 239 -11.76 24.80 9.00
C ASN A 239 -11.88 25.64 7.72
N ASN A 240 -12.59 25.12 6.73
CA ASN A 240 -12.92 25.82 5.50
C ASN A 240 -14.45 25.78 5.27
N VAL A 241 -14.91 26.20 4.09
CA VAL A 241 -16.33 26.20 3.72
C VAL A 241 -16.60 25.24 2.55
N LEU A 242 -15.86 24.13 2.48
CA LEU A 242 -16.01 23.12 1.43
C LEU A 242 -17.39 22.46 1.53
N SER A 243 -18.18 22.53 0.45
CA SER A 243 -19.49 21.87 0.36
C SER A 243 -19.41 20.45 -0.24
N SER A 244 -18.42 20.21 -1.08
CA SER A 244 -18.17 18.93 -1.76
C SER A 244 -16.68 18.76 -2.06
N LEU A 245 -16.28 17.52 -2.36
CA LEU A 245 -14.95 17.16 -2.84
C LEU A 245 -15.04 16.79 -4.32
N THR A 246 -14.03 17.17 -5.10
CA THR A 246 -13.93 16.79 -6.52
C THR A 246 -13.54 15.31 -6.67
N ALA A 247 -14.08 14.61 -7.67
CA ALA A 247 -13.80 13.18 -7.89
C ALA A 247 -12.31 12.90 -8.17
N GLU A 248 -11.63 13.88 -8.78
CA GLU A 248 -10.23 13.84 -9.15
C GLU A 248 -9.26 13.73 -7.96
N ILE A 249 -9.73 14.02 -6.74
CA ILE A 249 -8.91 13.81 -5.53
C ILE A 249 -8.49 12.34 -5.40
N GLY A 250 -9.32 11.41 -5.90
CA GLY A 250 -9.02 9.97 -5.91
C GLY A 250 -7.81 9.55 -6.75
N ALA A 251 -7.25 10.46 -7.57
CA ALA A 251 -6.04 10.20 -8.35
C ALA A 251 -4.74 10.32 -7.54
N LEU A 252 -4.79 10.89 -6.33
CA LEU A 252 -3.63 11.14 -5.47
C LEU A 252 -3.13 9.86 -4.79
N SER A 253 -2.45 9.00 -5.54
CA SER A 253 -2.07 7.65 -5.10
C SER A 253 -1.10 7.58 -3.91
N LEU A 254 -0.35 8.66 -3.64
CA LEU A 254 0.60 8.76 -2.54
C LEU A 254 0.03 9.45 -1.29
N LEU A 255 -1.23 9.91 -1.33
CA LEU A 255 -1.83 10.64 -0.22
C LEU A 255 -2.04 9.71 0.98
N GLY A 256 -1.38 10.04 2.09
CA GLY A 256 -1.45 9.30 3.35
C GLY A 256 -2.31 10.00 4.41
N THR A 257 -2.28 11.33 4.45
CA THR A 257 -3.03 12.13 5.43
C THR A 257 -3.94 13.10 4.69
N LEU A 258 -5.23 12.99 4.95
CA LEU A 258 -6.24 13.92 4.46
C LEU A 258 -7.06 14.46 5.63
N ASP A 259 -6.91 15.76 5.89
CA ASP A 259 -7.65 16.44 6.95
C ASP A 259 -8.67 17.41 6.34
N LEU A 260 -9.94 17.11 6.57
CA LEU A 260 -11.10 17.85 6.08
C LEU A 260 -12.01 18.29 7.23
N HIS A 261 -11.50 18.31 8.47
CA HIS A 261 -12.32 18.61 9.64
C HIS A 261 -12.95 20.00 9.59
N SER A 262 -14.11 20.19 10.21
CA SER A 262 -14.78 21.51 10.30
C SER A 262 -15.02 22.16 8.94
N ASN A 263 -15.71 21.44 8.05
CA ASN A 263 -16.15 21.89 6.73
C ASN A 263 -17.66 21.72 6.59
N GLN A 264 -18.22 21.89 5.39
CA GLN A 264 -19.66 21.77 5.11
C GLN A 264 -19.96 20.57 4.20
N LEU A 265 -19.11 19.53 4.24
CA LEU A 265 -19.24 18.36 3.36
C LEU A 265 -20.54 17.61 3.66
N LYS A 266 -21.35 17.39 2.63
CA LYS A 266 -22.60 16.60 2.72
C LYS A 266 -22.37 15.11 2.47
N GLU A 267 -21.38 14.80 1.65
CA GLU A 267 -21.00 13.45 1.27
C GLU A 267 -19.48 13.35 1.08
N TYR A 268 -18.97 12.13 1.14
CA TYR A 268 -17.62 11.79 0.73
C TYR A 268 -17.70 11.03 -0.59
N PRO A 269 -17.02 11.47 -1.66
CA PRO A 269 -17.18 10.86 -2.98
C PRO A 269 -16.56 9.46 -3.03
N VAL A 270 -17.20 8.57 -3.78
CA VAL A 270 -16.77 7.17 -3.91
C VAL A 270 -15.38 7.07 -4.53
N GLU A 271 -15.04 7.99 -5.45
CA GLU A 271 -13.73 8.05 -6.09
C GLU A 271 -12.60 8.31 -5.11
N ALA A 272 -12.84 9.07 -4.03
CA ALA A 272 -11.87 9.32 -2.98
C ALA A 272 -11.65 8.08 -2.08
N CYS A 273 -12.47 7.03 -2.19
CA CYS A 273 -12.24 5.75 -1.51
C CYS A 273 -11.10 4.93 -2.15
N LYS A 274 -10.62 5.33 -3.35
CA LYS A 274 -9.45 4.72 -4.02
C LYS A 274 -8.11 5.09 -3.37
N LEU A 275 -8.11 6.10 -2.49
CA LEU A 275 -6.93 6.63 -1.85
C LEU A 275 -6.35 5.64 -0.81
N ARG A 276 -5.02 5.62 -0.69
CA ARG A 276 -4.29 4.79 0.29
C ARG A 276 -4.02 5.54 1.59
N LEU A 277 -5.05 6.18 2.13
CA LEU A 277 -4.96 7.01 3.34
C LEU A 277 -4.61 6.17 4.57
N GLN A 278 -3.81 6.75 5.46
CA GLN A 278 -3.55 6.29 6.83
C GLN A 278 -4.41 7.06 7.82
N VAL A 279 -4.61 8.36 7.60
CA VAL A 279 -5.39 9.26 8.45
C VAL A 279 -6.40 10.01 7.58
N LEU A 280 -7.67 9.92 7.95
CA LEU A 280 -8.77 10.68 7.37
C LEU A 280 -9.57 11.34 8.49
N ASP A 281 -9.54 12.67 8.53
CA ASP A 281 -10.38 13.44 9.46
C ASP A 281 -11.52 14.10 8.69
N LEU A 282 -12.75 13.67 8.99
CA LEU A 282 -14.00 14.18 8.45
C LEU A 282 -14.87 14.79 9.55
N SER A 283 -14.31 15.05 10.73
CA SER A 283 -15.07 15.56 11.88
C SER A 283 -15.69 16.93 11.62
N ASN A 284 -16.77 17.26 12.34
CA ASN A 284 -17.50 18.53 12.25
C ASN A 284 -17.88 18.91 10.80
N ASN A 285 -18.43 17.96 10.06
CA ASN A 285 -19.00 18.19 8.73
C ASN A 285 -20.53 18.01 8.77
N SER A 286 -21.17 18.06 7.60
CA SER A 286 -22.62 17.84 7.45
C SER A 286 -22.94 16.46 6.84
N LEU A 287 -22.09 15.44 7.08
CA LEU A 287 -22.24 14.12 6.51
C LEU A 287 -23.47 13.42 7.08
N SER A 288 -24.40 13.02 6.21
CA SER A 288 -25.61 12.27 6.58
C SER A 288 -25.37 10.75 6.65
N GLY A 289 -24.38 10.28 5.89
CA GLY A 289 -23.92 8.90 5.80
C GLY A 289 -22.52 8.84 5.21
N LEU A 290 -22.01 7.62 5.04
CA LEU A 290 -20.72 7.34 4.43
C LEU A 290 -20.90 6.31 3.32
N PRO A 291 -20.17 6.44 2.19
CA PRO A 291 -20.13 5.41 1.18
C PRO A 291 -19.58 4.10 1.78
N PRO A 292 -20.25 2.95 1.59
CA PRO A 292 -19.77 1.66 2.06
C PRO A 292 -18.33 1.30 1.59
N GLU A 293 -17.90 1.88 0.47
CA GLU A 293 -16.58 1.74 -0.17
C GLU A 293 -15.43 2.24 0.72
N ILE A 294 -15.67 3.14 1.69
CA ILE A 294 -14.67 3.48 2.71
C ILE A 294 -14.19 2.22 3.44
N GLY A 295 -15.06 1.20 3.61
CA GLY A 295 -14.71 -0.09 4.18
C GLY A 295 -13.62 -0.87 3.43
N MET A 296 -13.30 -0.48 2.19
CA MET A 296 -12.23 -1.05 1.36
C MET A 296 -10.87 -0.38 1.56
N MET A 297 -10.81 0.75 2.27
CA MET A 297 -9.56 1.46 2.57
C MET A 297 -8.76 0.74 3.66
N THR A 298 -8.10 -0.36 3.30
CA THR A 298 -7.37 -1.23 4.25
C THR A 298 -6.15 -0.57 4.89
N THR A 299 -5.61 0.50 4.31
CA THR A 299 -4.50 1.27 4.88
C THR A 299 -4.94 2.23 5.98
N LEU A 300 -6.24 2.49 6.11
CA LEU A 300 -6.78 3.54 6.98
C LEU A 300 -6.70 3.11 8.45
N ARG A 301 -5.86 3.81 9.21
CA ARG A 301 -5.61 3.54 10.63
C ARG A 301 -6.47 4.40 11.54
N LYS A 302 -6.74 5.64 11.11
CA LYS A 302 -7.50 6.62 11.87
C LYS A 302 -8.55 7.30 10.98
N LEU A 303 -9.81 7.08 11.31
CA LEU A 303 -10.97 7.75 10.72
C LEU A 303 -11.73 8.50 11.81
N VAL A 304 -11.81 9.82 11.70
CA VAL A 304 -12.51 10.68 12.68
C VAL A 304 -13.78 11.24 12.03
N LEU A 305 -14.93 11.03 12.69
CA LEU A 305 -16.25 11.37 12.15
C LEU A 305 -17.14 12.14 13.14
N THR A 306 -16.61 12.46 14.32
CA THR A 306 -17.33 13.16 15.38
C THR A 306 -17.90 14.49 14.88
N GLY A 307 -19.08 14.88 15.36
CA GLY A 307 -19.69 16.15 14.97
C GLY A 307 -20.39 16.15 13.60
N ASN A 308 -20.69 14.97 13.03
CA ASN A 308 -21.53 14.83 11.83
C ASN A 308 -22.93 14.31 12.17
N PRO A 309 -23.98 14.72 11.44
CA PRO A 309 -25.35 14.22 11.59
C PRO A 309 -25.54 12.84 10.92
N LEU A 310 -24.73 11.85 11.30
CA LEU A 310 -24.74 10.49 10.73
C LEU A 310 -25.97 9.70 11.21
N ARG A 311 -27.08 9.82 10.48
CA ARG A 311 -28.36 9.17 10.84
C ARG A 311 -28.33 7.65 10.62
N THR A 312 -27.47 7.18 9.73
CA THR A 312 -27.41 5.77 9.31
C THR A 312 -26.47 4.90 10.15
N LEU A 313 -25.64 5.51 10.99
CA LEU A 313 -24.61 4.84 11.80
C LEU A 313 -24.89 5.01 13.29
N ARG A 314 -24.72 3.94 14.07
CA ARG A 314 -24.82 4.02 15.54
C ARG A 314 -23.67 4.84 16.10
N SER A 315 -23.93 5.66 17.11
CA SER A 315 -22.93 6.54 17.75
C SER A 315 -21.69 5.77 18.25
N SER A 316 -21.87 4.55 18.75
CA SER A 316 -20.77 3.69 19.21
C SER A 316 -19.81 3.24 18.11
N LEU A 317 -20.26 3.17 16.85
CA LEU A 317 -19.40 2.88 15.69
C LEU A 317 -18.67 4.14 15.21
N VAL A 318 -19.32 5.30 15.33
CA VAL A 318 -18.77 6.61 14.94
C VAL A 318 -17.64 7.04 15.88
N SER A 319 -17.79 6.80 17.19
CA SER A 319 -16.77 7.09 18.21
C SER A 319 -15.86 5.90 18.53
N GLY A 320 -16.07 4.76 17.86
CA GLY A 320 -15.36 3.51 18.12
C GLY A 320 -14.05 3.37 17.35
N PRO A 321 -13.35 2.23 17.47
CA PRO A 321 -12.12 1.97 16.74
C PRO A 321 -12.38 1.85 15.22
N THR A 322 -11.56 2.53 14.41
CA THR A 322 -11.70 2.57 12.95
C THR A 322 -11.89 1.20 12.29
N PRO A 323 -11.17 0.13 12.64
CA PRO A 323 -11.36 -1.18 12.00
C PRO A 323 -12.77 -1.76 12.14
N ALA A 324 -13.46 -1.51 13.27
CA ALA A 324 -14.81 -2.00 13.49
C ALA A 324 -15.81 -1.29 12.57
N LEU A 325 -15.64 0.02 12.38
CA LEU A 325 -16.44 0.81 11.44
C LEU A 325 -16.18 0.39 9.99
N LEU A 326 -14.92 0.17 9.60
CA LEU A 326 -14.58 -0.30 8.26
C LEU A 326 -15.19 -1.68 7.96
N LYS A 327 -15.17 -2.60 8.94
CA LYS A 327 -15.82 -3.91 8.82
C LYS A 327 -17.33 -3.79 8.64
N PHE A 328 -17.97 -2.88 9.38
CA PHE A 328 -19.40 -2.61 9.27
C PHE A 328 -19.78 -2.05 7.90
N LEU A 329 -19.06 -1.03 7.42
CA LEU A 329 -19.29 -0.43 6.09
C LEU A 329 -19.10 -1.50 4.99
N ARG A 330 -18.07 -2.34 5.10
CA ARG A 330 -17.85 -3.46 4.19
C ARG A 330 -19.01 -4.45 4.15
N SER A 331 -19.68 -4.70 5.27
CA SER A 331 -20.86 -5.58 5.33
C SER A 331 -22.13 -5.00 4.70
N ARG A 332 -22.17 -3.69 4.41
CA ARG A 332 -23.30 -3.06 3.70
C ARG A 332 -23.18 -3.10 2.19
N LEU A 333 -21.98 -3.35 1.66
CA LEU A 333 -21.78 -3.63 0.23
C LEU A 333 -22.40 -4.97 -0.19
N SER A 334 -22.74 -5.84 0.77
CA SER A 334 -23.18 -7.21 0.53
C SER A 334 -24.70 -7.44 0.61
N THR A 335 -25.53 -6.40 0.74
CA THR A 335 -26.96 -6.59 1.06
C THR A 335 -28.02 -6.01 0.12
N ASP A 336 -27.73 -5.21 -0.92
CA ASP A 336 -28.83 -4.51 -1.64
C ASP A 336 -28.81 -4.51 -3.19
N GLU A 337 -27.94 -5.24 -3.90
CA GLU A 337 -27.96 -5.21 -5.39
C GLU A 337 -27.85 -6.60 -6.06
N ASP A 338 -28.71 -7.51 -5.62
CA ASP A 338 -29.02 -8.76 -6.31
C ASP A 338 -29.88 -8.48 -7.55
N SER A 339 -29.28 -8.28 -8.74
CA SER A 339 -29.81 -8.80 -10.03
C SER A 339 -28.99 -8.37 -11.26
N GLU A 340 -28.40 -7.16 -11.30
CA GLU A 340 -27.73 -6.65 -12.53
C GLU A 340 -26.24 -6.31 -12.38
N ALA A 341 -25.72 -6.10 -11.17
CA ALA A 341 -24.29 -5.84 -10.90
C ALA A 341 -23.42 -7.12 -10.78
N ALA A 342 -24.06 -8.30 -10.73
CA ALA A 342 -23.37 -9.57 -10.48
C ALA A 342 -22.43 -9.99 -11.62
N THR A 343 -22.64 -9.50 -12.85
CA THR A 343 -21.77 -9.78 -14.01
C THR A 343 -20.52 -8.90 -14.00
N THR A 344 -20.65 -7.60 -13.71
CA THR A 344 -19.54 -6.64 -13.68
C THR A 344 -18.68 -6.75 -12.41
N ALA A 345 -19.26 -7.10 -11.25
CA ALA A 345 -18.48 -7.36 -10.03
C ALA A 345 -17.63 -8.63 -10.14
N LYS A 346 -18.13 -9.69 -10.81
CA LYS A 346 -17.36 -10.90 -11.09
C LYS A 346 -16.21 -10.62 -12.04
N GLU A 347 -16.41 -9.83 -13.10
CA GLU A 347 -15.33 -9.40 -14.01
C GLU A 347 -14.22 -8.60 -13.30
N ASN A 348 -14.57 -7.72 -12.37
CA ASN A 348 -13.60 -6.89 -11.63
C ASN A 348 -12.74 -7.70 -10.64
N VAL A 349 -13.32 -8.67 -9.94
CA VAL A 349 -12.55 -9.55 -9.03
C VAL A 349 -11.71 -10.53 -9.84
N VAL A 350 -12.21 -11.00 -10.97
CA VAL A 350 -11.46 -11.83 -11.91
C VAL A 350 -10.26 -11.07 -12.50
N THR A 351 -10.43 -9.79 -12.91
CA THR A 351 -9.30 -8.96 -13.38
C THR A 351 -8.33 -8.62 -12.25
N MET A 352 -8.79 -8.48 -11.01
CA MET A 352 -7.92 -8.25 -9.86
C MET A 352 -7.09 -9.50 -9.52
N ALA A 353 -7.70 -10.68 -9.54
CA ALA A 353 -6.99 -11.95 -9.38
C ALA A 353 -6.02 -12.22 -10.54
N ALA A 354 -6.38 -11.88 -11.78
CA ALA A 354 -5.49 -11.93 -12.94
C ALA A 354 -4.27 -10.98 -12.79
N ARG A 355 -4.45 -9.81 -12.17
CA ARG A 355 -3.34 -8.88 -11.90
C ARG A 355 -2.44 -9.38 -10.76
N ILE A 356 -3.01 -10.02 -9.75
CA ILE A 356 -2.27 -10.61 -8.64
C ILE A 356 -1.49 -11.86 -9.11
N SER A 357 -2.03 -12.63 -10.06
CA SER A 357 -1.37 -13.82 -10.61
C SER A 357 -0.12 -13.48 -11.43
N ILE A 358 -0.02 -12.29 -12.02
CA ILE A 358 1.22 -11.83 -12.68
C ILE A 358 2.39 -11.75 -11.69
N THR A 359 2.13 -11.31 -10.46
CA THR A 359 3.19 -11.15 -9.44
C THR A 359 3.48 -12.43 -8.66
N SER A 360 2.46 -13.25 -8.41
CA SER A 360 2.57 -14.43 -7.54
C SER A 360 2.75 -15.74 -8.31
N LYS A 361 2.56 -15.75 -9.64
CA LYS A 361 2.44 -16.96 -10.49
C LYS A 361 1.31 -17.91 -10.06
N GLU A 362 0.47 -17.50 -9.12
CA GLU A 362 -0.70 -18.25 -8.66
C GLU A 362 -1.97 -17.45 -8.94
N LEU A 363 -2.94 -18.10 -9.57
CA LEU A 363 -4.27 -17.55 -9.80
C LEU A 363 -5.26 -18.29 -8.91
N SER A 364 -5.90 -17.59 -7.97
CA SER A 364 -6.96 -18.15 -7.13
C SER A 364 -8.26 -17.37 -7.32
N LEU A 365 -9.29 -18.08 -7.77
CA LEU A 365 -10.67 -17.63 -7.97
C LEU A 365 -11.65 -18.54 -7.20
N GLU A 366 -11.23 -19.10 -6.07
CA GLU A 366 -12.05 -20.02 -5.28
C GLU A 366 -13.34 -19.35 -4.78
N GLY A 367 -14.49 -20.04 -4.91
CA GLY A 367 -15.72 -19.65 -4.22
C GLY A 367 -16.45 -18.44 -4.81
N MET A 368 -16.12 -18.05 -6.05
CA MET A 368 -16.63 -16.83 -6.69
C MET A 368 -17.97 -17.01 -7.42
N GLY A 369 -18.51 -18.23 -7.46
CA GLY A 369 -19.76 -18.54 -8.17
C GLY A 369 -19.66 -18.29 -9.68
N LEU A 370 -18.50 -18.54 -10.27
CA LEU A 370 -18.24 -18.40 -11.70
C LEU A 370 -18.86 -19.54 -12.51
N SER A 371 -19.52 -19.25 -13.62
CA SER A 371 -19.98 -20.26 -14.59
C SER A 371 -18.95 -20.52 -15.70
N ALA A 372 -18.10 -19.54 -15.99
CA ALA A 372 -16.98 -19.60 -16.91
C ALA A 372 -15.88 -18.62 -16.45
N VAL A 373 -14.64 -18.84 -16.86
CA VAL A 373 -13.52 -17.92 -16.57
C VAL A 373 -13.24 -17.06 -17.81
N PRO A 374 -13.31 -15.72 -17.71
CA PRO A 374 -13.01 -14.79 -18.81
C PRO A 374 -11.64 -15.02 -19.46
N ALA A 375 -11.56 -14.83 -20.79
CA ALA A 375 -10.34 -15.05 -21.59
C ALA A 375 -9.14 -14.20 -21.12
N GLN A 376 -9.42 -13.00 -20.61
CA GLN A 376 -8.42 -12.00 -20.20
C GLN A 376 -7.55 -12.45 -19.01
N VAL A 377 -8.01 -13.44 -18.25
CA VAL A 377 -7.26 -14.01 -17.12
C VAL A 377 -6.06 -14.84 -17.58
N TRP A 378 -6.14 -15.37 -18.80
CA TRP A 378 -5.19 -16.32 -19.35
C TRP A 378 -4.07 -15.66 -20.17
N GLU A 379 -3.99 -14.33 -20.17
CA GLU A 379 -2.95 -13.56 -20.90
C GLU A 379 -1.52 -13.82 -20.37
N SER A 380 -1.39 -14.30 -19.14
CA SER A 380 -0.10 -14.61 -18.52
C SER A 380 0.30 -16.08 -18.72
N SER A 381 1.32 -16.34 -19.54
CA SER A 381 1.88 -17.67 -19.79
C SER A 381 2.76 -18.22 -18.64
N GLU A 382 3.05 -17.40 -17.63
CA GLU A 382 3.91 -17.76 -16.49
C GLU A 382 3.16 -18.34 -15.28
N ILE A 383 1.86 -18.56 -15.37
CA ILE A 383 1.06 -19.09 -14.25
C ILE A 383 1.47 -20.53 -13.94
N VAL A 384 1.81 -20.79 -12.67
CA VAL A 384 2.27 -22.08 -12.15
C VAL A 384 1.15 -22.82 -11.42
N LYS A 385 0.24 -22.10 -10.77
CA LYS A 385 -0.89 -22.70 -10.05
C LYS A 385 -2.20 -21.97 -10.31
N VAL A 386 -3.26 -22.72 -10.55
CA VAL A 386 -4.61 -22.22 -10.80
C VAL A 386 -5.58 -22.92 -9.86
N ASP A 387 -6.33 -22.14 -9.08
CA ASP A 387 -7.40 -22.61 -8.21
C ASP A 387 -8.72 -21.98 -8.60
N LEU A 388 -9.62 -22.79 -9.17
CA LEU A 388 -10.97 -22.41 -9.57
C LEU A 388 -12.02 -23.19 -8.74
N SER A 389 -11.65 -23.66 -7.56
CA SER A 389 -12.54 -24.50 -6.75
C SER A 389 -13.80 -23.76 -6.26
N ARG A 390 -14.84 -24.52 -5.90
CA ARG A 390 -16.12 -23.99 -5.38
C ARG A 390 -16.81 -22.97 -6.29
N ASN A 391 -16.75 -23.18 -7.59
CA ASN A 391 -17.48 -22.40 -8.58
C ASN A 391 -18.60 -23.24 -9.22
N SER A 392 -19.21 -22.71 -10.27
CA SER A 392 -20.27 -23.36 -11.07
C SER A 392 -19.78 -23.65 -12.49
N ILE A 393 -18.49 -23.91 -12.69
CA ILE A 393 -17.85 -24.09 -14.00
C ILE A 393 -18.26 -25.42 -14.61
N GLN A 394 -18.72 -25.40 -15.87
CA GLN A 394 -19.11 -26.61 -16.61
C GLN A 394 -18.06 -27.07 -17.62
N GLU A 395 -17.41 -26.11 -18.28
CA GLU A 395 -16.38 -26.36 -19.29
C GLU A 395 -15.18 -25.45 -19.02
N LEU A 396 -13.99 -25.95 -19.32
CA LEU A 396 -12.76 -25.19 -19.19
C LEU A 396 -12.47 -24.41 -20.47
N PRO A 397 -11.98 -23.16 -20.36
CA PRO A 397 -11.66 -22.33 -21.53
C PRO A 397 -10.50 -22.92 -22.34
N PRO A 398 -10.54 -22.89 -23.68
CA PRO A 398 -9.45 -23.38 -24.53
C PRO A 398 -8.14 -22.59 -24.32
N GLU A 399 -8.21 -21.34 -23.86
CA GLU A 399 -7.07 -20.48 -23.56
C GLU A 399 -6.12 -21.09 -22.52
N LEU A 400 -6.63 -21.97 -21.63
CA LEU A 400 -5.82 -22.69 -20.64
C LEU A 400 -4.72 -23.55 -21.29
N THR A 401 -4.87 -23.92 -22.57
CA THR A 401 -3.83 -24.62 -23.35
C THR A 401 -2.55 -23.80 -23.53
N SER A 402 -2.60 -22.48 -23.37
CA SER A 402 -1.44 -21.59 -23.52
C SER A 402 -0.59 -21.49 -22.24
N CYS A 403 -1.11 -21.96 -21.10
CA CYS A 403 -0.43 -21.92 -19.80
C CYS A 403 0.58 -23.08 -19.63
N VAL A 404 1.60 -23.13 -20.49
CA VAL A 404 2.61 -24.22 -20.53
C VAL A 404 3.43 -24.39 -19.23
N SER A 405 3.47 -23.35 -18.40
CA SER A 405 4.17 -23.33 -17.10
C SER A 405 3.35 -23.95 -15.96
N LEU A 406 2.08 -24.31 -16.20
CA LEU A 406 1.17 -24.74 -15.15
C LEU A 406 1.58 -26.09 -14.54
N GLN A 407 1.73 -26.10 -13.22
CA GLN A 407 2.09 -27.26 -12.40
C GLN A 407 0.93 -27.76 -11.54
N ALA A 408 0.01 -26.89 -11.13
CA ALA A 408 -1.12 -27.27 -10.29
C ALA A 408 -2.44 -26.68 -10.80
N LEU A 409 -3.44 -27.53 -11.01
CA LEU A 409 -4.78 -27.17 -11.46
C LEU A 409 -5.82 -27.73 -10.49
N ILE A 410 -6.53 -26.84 -9.78
CA ILE A 410 -7.52 -27.19 -8.76
C ILE A 410 -8.90 -26.76 -9.26
N LEU A 411 -9.77 -27.75 -9.50
CA LEU A 411 -11.11 -27.61 -10.08
C LEU A 411 -12.19 -28.21 -9.18
N SER A 412 -11.85 -28.47 -7.92
CA SER A 412 -12.71 -29.08 -6.90
C SER A 412 -14.07 -28.40 -6.77
N ARG A 413 -15.15 -29.17 -6.61
CA ARG A 413 -16.52 -28.66 -6.36
C ARG A 413 -17.00 -27.68 -7.45
N ASN A 414 -17.01 -28.14 -8.69
CA ASN A 414 -17.56 -27.43 -9.85
C ASN A 414 -18.72 -28.24 -10.48
N LYS A 415 -19.08 -27.92 -11.73
CA LYS A 415 -20.11 -28.59 -12.54
C LYS A 415 -19.54 -29.22 -13.81
N ILE A 416 -18.26 -29.61 -13.80
CA ILE A 416 -17.57 -30.19 -14.95
C ILE A 416 -18.10 -31.58 -15.23
N GLN A 417 -18.56 -31.80 -16.47
CA GLN A 417 -19.20 -33.07 -16.88
C GLN A 417 -18.30 -33.98 -17.71
N GLU A 418 -17.34 -33.41 -18.45
CA GLU A 418 -16.48 -34.15 -19.38
C GLU A 418 -15.01 -34.07 -18.96
N TRP A 419 -14.23 -35.10 -19.26
CA TRP A 419 -12.79 -35.12 -19.00
C TRP A 419 -12.06 -34.09 -19.90
N PRO A 420 -11.27 -33.14 -19.35
CA PRO A 420 -10.66 -32.07 -20.13
C PRO A 420 -9.37 -32.52 -20.86
N GLY A 421 -9.42 -33.64 -21.58
CA GLY A 421 -8.24 -34.28 -22.17
C GLY A 421 -7.47 -33.42 -23.16
N VAL A 422 -8.16 -32.59 -23.95
CA VAL A 422 -7.53 -31.68 -24.93
C VAL A 422 -6.64 -30.66 -24.22
N ILE A 423 -7.12 -30.07 -23.13
CA ILE A 423 -6.37 -29.06 -22.37
C ILE A 423 -5.21 -29.71 -21.63
N LEU A 424 -5.48 -30.84 -20.96
CA LEU A 424 -4.46 -31.57 -20.20
C LEU A 424 -3.28 -32.00 -21.07
N LYS A 425 -3.53 -32.38 -22.34
CA LYS A 425 -2.47 -32.73 -23.31
C LYS A 425 -1.53 -31.57 -23.64
N SER A 426 -1.98 -30.33 -23.51
CA SER A 426 -1.18 -29.13 -23.75
C SER A 426 -0.44 -28.62 -22.50
N LEU A 427 -0.52 -29.32 -21.35
CA LEU A 427 0.08 -28.92 -20.08
C LEU A 427 1.22 -29.87 -19.66
N PRO A 428 2.43 -29.75 -20.24
CA PRO A 428 3.51 -30.74 -20.11
C PRO A 428 4.18 -30.77 -18.73
N ASN A 429 3.86 -29.84 -17.83
CA ASN A 429 4.47 -29.70 -16.51
C ASN A 429 3.46 -29.93 -15.36
N LEU A 430 2.23 -30.35 -15.67
CA LEU A 430 1.20 -30.55 -14.67
C LEU A 430 1.58 -31.69 -13.71
N SER A 431 1.68 -31.35 -12.42
CA SER A 431 2.05 -32.24 -11.32
C SER A 431 0.90 -32.47 -10.33
N CYS A 432 -0.06 -31.55 -10.24
CA CYS A 432 -1.22 -31.67 -9.35
C CYS A 432 -2.52 -31.37 -10.11
N LEU A 433 -3.46 -32.31 -10.08
CA LEU A 433 -4.80 -32.16 -10.65
C LEU A 433 -5.85 -32.56 -9.61
N LYS A 434 -6.74 -31.62 -9.26
CA LYS A 434 -7.87 -31.89 -8.37
C LYS A 434 -9.18 -31.64 -9.10
N LEU A 435 -9.99 -32.67 -9.25
CA LEU A 435 -11.28 -32.69 -9.95
C LEU A 435 -12.40 -33.23 -9.05
N ASP A 436 -12.19 -33.31 -7.74
CA ASP A 436 -13.15 -33.86 -6.80
C ASP A 436 -14.48 -33.09 -6.80
N ASN A 437 -15.56 -33.81 -6.49
CA ASN A 437 -16.92 -33.29 -6.38
C ASN A 437 -17.39 -32.56 -7.65
N ASN A 438 -17.09 -33.11 -8.82
CA ASN A 438 -17.68 -32.72 -10.10
C ASN A 438 -18.67 -33.81 -10.59
N PRO A 439 -19.61 -33.48 -11.48
CA PRO A 439 -20.49 -34.45 -12.12
C PRO A 439 -19.84 -35.10 -13.36
N LEU A 440 -18.58 -35.58 -13.26
CA LEU A 440 -17.89 -36.19 -14.41
C LEU A 440 -18.61 -37.47 -14.87
N ARG A 441 -18.95 -37.52 -16.16
CA ARG A 441 -19.68 -38.62 -16.80
C ARG A 441 -18.79 -39.81 -17.10
N GLN A 442 -17.63 -39.59 -17.72
CA GLN A 442 -16.67 -40.65 -18.06
C GLN A 442 -15.27 -40.07 -18.28
N ILE A 443 -14.24 -40.83 -17.88
CA ILE A 443 -12.84 -40.60 -18.22
C ILE A 443 -12.45 -41.57 -19.34
N PRO A 444 -11.90 -41.10 -20.47
CA PRO A 444 -11.41 -41.96 -21.54
C PRO A 444 -10.31 -42.92 -21.05
N ALA A 445 -10.20 -44.12 -21.63
CA ALA A 445 -9.21 -45.12 -21.24
C ALA A 445 -7.75 -44.65 -21.44
N ASP A 446 -7.51 -43.76 -22.41
CA ASP A 446 -6.23 -43.11 -22.67
C ASP A 446 -6.08 -41.74 -21.97
N GLY A 447 -7.07 -41.34 -21.15
CA GLY A 447 -7.18 -39.99 -20.58
C GLY A 447 -5.99 -39.57 -19.72
N PHE A 448 -5.31 -40.53 -19.08
CA PHE A 448 -4.15 -40.26 -18.23
C PHE A 448 -2.79 -40.29 -18.96
N GLN A 449 -2.73 -40.79 -20.20
CA GLN A 449 -1.47 -40.85 -20.97
C GLN A 449 -0.88 -39.46 -21.21
N ALA A 450 -1.74 -38.46 -21.32
CA ALA A 450 -1.38 -37.06 -21.55
C ALA A 450 -0.74 -36.37 -20.33
N VAL A 451 -0.88 -36.94 -19.12
CA VAL A 451 -0.53 -36.30 -17.84
C VAL A 451 0.44 -37.15 -17.01
N SER A 452 1.42 -37.76 -17.67
CA SER A 452 2.38 -38.72 -17.08
C SER A 452 3.29 -38.18 -15.96
N LYS A 453 3.35 -36.85 -15.78
CA LYS A 453 4.11 -36.18 -14.71
C LYS A 453 3.30 -35.89 -13.45
N LEU A 454 2.02 -36.29 -13.40
CA LEU A 454 1.21 -36.07 -12.20
C LEU A 454 1.79 -36.79 -10.98
N GLN A 455 1.89 -36.04 -9.89
CA GLN A 455 2.25 -36.50 -8.56
C GLN A 455 1.02 -36.55 -7.65
N ILE A 456 0.05 -35.66 -7.85
CA ILE A 456 -1.19 -35.58 -7.06
C ILE A 456 -2.40 -35.64 -7.98
N LEU A 457 -3.30 -36.59 -7.74
CA LEU A 457 -4.56 -36.74 -8.45
C LEU A 457 -5.72 -36.96 -7.48
N ASP A 458 -6.70 -36.06 -7.50
CA ASP A 458 -7.94 -36.20 -6.74
C ASP A 458 -9.15 -36.26 -7.68
N LEU A 459 -9.84 -37.40 -7.68
CA LEU A 459 -11.06 -37.65 -8.45
C LEU A 459 -12.27 -37.91 -7.54
N SER A 460 -12.15 -37.65 -6.23
CA SER A 460 -13.15 -38.05 -5.25
C SER A 460 -14.55 -37.51 -5.55
N GLY A 461 -15.60 -38.29 -5.32
CA GLY A 461 -16.99 -37.85 -5.46
C GLY A 461 -17.52 -37.77 -6.91
N ASN A 462 -16.75 -38.23 -7.91
CA ASN A 462 -17.19 -38.36 -9.29
C ASN A 462 -17.82 -39.74 -9.54
N SER A 463 -19.06 -39.96 -9.11
CA SER A 463 -19.67 -41.30 -8.98
C SER A 463 -19.79 -42.17 -10.26
N ALA A 464 -19.53 -41.64 -11.46
CA ALA A 464 -19.66 -42.38 -12.73
C ALA A 464 -18.37 -42.39 -13.59
N SER A 465 -17.23 -41.88 -13.10
CA SER A 465 -16.19 -41.38 -14.01
C SER A 465 -15.09 -42.35 -14.42
N LEU A 466 -14.82 -43.46 -13.72
CA LEU A 466 -13.69 -44.32 -14.08
C LEU A 466 -14.09 -45.39 -15.12
N PRO A 467 -13.29 -45.59 -16.19
CA PRO A 467 -13.48 -46.71 -17.11
C PRO A 467 -13.04 -48.02 -16.45
N ASP A 468 -13.46 -49.16 -17.00
CA ASP A 468 -13.12 -50.50 -16.47
C ASP A 468 -11.59 -50.70 -16.33
N ASN A 469 -10.81 -50.15 -17.26
CA ASN A 469 -9.34 -50.14 -17.22
C ASN A 469 -8.83 -48.69 -17.29
N PRO A 470 -8.65 -48.02 -16.13
CA PRO A 470 -8.26 -46.62 -16.07
C PRO A 470 -6.78 -46.36 -16.38
N ALA A 471 -5.94 -47.37 -16.64
CA ALA A 471 -4.55 -47.19 -17.07
C ALA A 471 -3.71 -46.28 -16.14
N PHE A 472 -3.94 -46.35 -14.82
CA PHE A 472 -3.19 -45.57 -13.82
C PHE A 472 -1.68 -45.81 -13.88
N SER A 473 -1.25 -46.96 -14.42
CA SER A 473 0.15 -47.28 -14.73
C SER A 473 0.82 -46.25 -15.65
N SER A 474 0.06 -45.44 -16.37
CA SER A 474 0.53 -44.30 -17.17
C SER A 474 1.01 -43.11 -16.33
N LEU A 475 0.83 -43.14 -15.00
CA LEU A 475 1.21 -42.10 -14.03
C LEU A 475 2.32 -42.58 -13.09
N PRO A 476 3.53 -42.93 -13.59
CA PRO A 476 4.57 -43.56 -12.78
C PRO A 476 5.13 -42.68 -11.65
N GLN A 477 4.88 -41.37 -11.71
CA GLN A 477 5.34 -40.39 -10.71
C GLN A 477 4.29 -40.08 -9.63
N LEU A 478 3.15 -40.78 -9.63
CA LEU A 478 2.06 -40.48 -8.72
C LEU A 478 2.42 -40.82 -7.26
N GLN A 479 2.24 -39.84 -6.39
CA GLN A 479 2.52 -39.90 -4.95
C GLN A 479 1.23 -39.87 -4.13
N GLU A 480 0.22 -39.12 -4.58
CA GLU A 480 -1.06 -39.03 -3.89
C GLU A 480 -2.22 -39.32 -4.85
N LEU A 481 -3.07 -40.26 -4.47
CA LEU A 481 -4.26 -40.65 -5.22
C LEU A 481 -5.48 -40.69 -4.32
N TYR A 482 -6.48 -39.88 -4.64
CA TYR A 482 -7.74 -39.80 -3.91
C TYR A 482 -8.90 -40.23 -4.82
N LEU A 483 -9.57 -41.31 -4.43
CA LEU A 483 -10.68 -41.96 -5.13
C LEU A 483 -11.87 -42.17 -4.17
N ARG A 484 -12.08 -41.24 -3.24
CA ARG A 484 -13.15 -41.35 -2.24
C ARG A 484 -14.52 -41.22 -2.91
N ARG A 485 -15.52 -42.00 -2.50
CA ARG A 485 -16.91 -41.88 -3.01
C ARG A 485 -17.00 -42.00 -4.55
N MET A 486 -16.24 -42.93 -5.11
CA MET A 486 -16.20 -43.25 -6.54
C MET A 486 -17.12 -44.42 -6.92
N GLN A 487 -17.81 -45.05 -5.96
CA GLN A 487 -18.63 -46.25 -6.15
C GLN A 487 -17.82 -47.47 -6.63
N LEU A 488 -16.54 -47.56 -6.28
CA LEU A 488 -15.68 -48.69 -6.65
C LEU A 488 -16.10 -49.97 -5.94
N CYS A 489 -16.28 -51.06 -6.68
CA CYS A 489 -16.53 -52.40 -6.15
C CYS A 489 -15.22 -53.19 -5.92
N GLU A 490 -14.20 -52.90 -6.73
CA GLU A 490 -12.87 -53.49 -6.66
C GLU A 490 -11.79 -52.43 -6.83
N VAL A 491 -10.56 -52.73 -6.39
CA VAL A 491 -9.41 -51.85 -6.57
C VAL A 491 -8.82 -52.10 -7.96
N PRO A 492 -8.70 -51.07 -8.82
CA PRO A 492 -8.03 -51.23 -10.12
C PRO A 492 -6.61 -51.76 -9.96
N SER A 493 -6.28 -52.87 -10.63
CA SER A 493 -5.00 -53.56 -10.47
C SER A 493 -3.79 -52.70 -10.84
N ASP A 494 -3.96 -51.75 -11.75
CA ASP A 494 -2.91 -50.85 -12.21
C ASP A 494 -2.36 -49.94 -11.10
N ILE A 495 -3.17 -49.62 -10.07
CA ILE A 495 -2.73 -48.83 -8.91
C ILE A 495 -1.59 -49.54 -8.18
N LEU A 496 -1.57 -50.88 -8.19
CA LEU A 496 -0.56 -51.70 -7.51
C LEU A 496 0.83 -51.61 -8.16
N SER A 497 0.92 -51.02 -9.36
CA SER A 497 2.18 -50.77 -10.06
C SER A 497 2.86 -49.44 -9.67
N LEU A 498 2.16 -48.56 -8.93
CA LEU A 498 2.61 -47.21 -8.59
C LEU A 498 3.60 -47.18 -7.42
N GLN A 499 4.87 -47.48 -7.70
CA GLN A 499 5.92 -47.61 -6.69
C GLN A 499 6.23 -46.32 -5.88
N GLN A 500 5.86 -45.15 -6.40
CA GLN A 500 6.06 -43.85 -5.73
C GLN A 500 4.87 -43.42 -4.86
N LEU A 501 3.79 -44.20 -4.83
CA LEU A 501 2.57 -43.82 -4.14
C LEU A 501 2.78 -43.81 -2.62
N GLN A 502 2.50 -42.66 -2.01
CA GLN A 502 2.61 -42.39 -0.57
C GLN A 502 1.23 -42.34 0.09
N ILE A 503 0.25 -41.71 -0.56
CA ILE A 503 -1.10 -41.56 -0.03
C ILE A 503 -2.10 -42.18 -1.00
N LEU A 504 -2.93 -43.09 -0.50
CA LEU A 504 -4.04 -43.68 -1.24
C LEU A 504 -5.33 -43.60 -0.42
N ASP A 505 -6.28 -42.80 -0.89
CA ASP A 505 -7.62 -42.71 -0.29
C ASP A 505 -8.67 -43.41 -1.17
N LEU A 506 -9.18 -44.53 -0.67
CA LEU A 506 -10.24 -45.34 -1.26
C LEU A 506 -11.50 -45.36 -0.37
N SER A 507 -11.64 -44.40 0.55
CA SER A 507 -12.74 -44.37 1.49
C SER A 507 -14.12 -44.15 0.83
N GLN A 508 -15.18 -44.54 1.53
CA GLN A 508 -16.57 -44.35 1.08
C GLN A 508 -16.87 -44.96 -0.30
N ASN A 509 -16.30 -46.14 -0.57
CA ASN A 509 -16.58 -46.94 -1.76
C ASN A 509 -17.34 -48.22 -1.36
N SER A 510 -17.49 -49.15 -2.31
CA SER A 510 -18.18 -50.43 -2.12
C SER A 510 -17.20 -51.61 -2.18
N LEU A 511 -15.94 -51.40 -1.80
CA LEU A 511 -14.89 -52.42 -1.89
C LEU A 511 -15.19 -53.58 -0.94
N GLN A 512 -15.13 -54.81 -1.46
CA GLN A 512 -15.35 -56.03 -0.66
C GLN A 512 -14.04 -56.74 -0.28
N LEU A 513 -13.05 -56.66 -1.15
CA LEU A 513 -11.77 -57.34 -1.04
C LEU A 513 -10.64 -56.37 -1.36
N ILE A 514 -9.49 -56.60 -0.73
CA ILE A 514 -8.24 -55.88 -1.00
C ILE A 514 -7.25 -56.88 -1.61
N PRO A 515 -6.68 -56.60 -2.79
CA PRO A 515 -5.73 -57.51 -3.43
C PRO A 515 -4.41 -57.58 -2.65
N GLU A 516 -3.78 -58.76 -2.66
CA GLU A 516 -2.49 -59.00 -2.00
C GLU A 516 -1.35 -58.13 -2.56
N GLY A 517 -1.51 -57.64 -3.80
CA GLY A 517 -0.52 -56.81 -4.47
C GLY A 517 -0.27 -55.44 -3.83
N PHE A 518 -1.07 -55.02 -2.83
CA PHE A 518 -0.76 -53.84 -2.00
C PHE A 518 0.63 -53.95 -1.35
N LYS A 519 1.12 -55.17 -1.07
CA LYS A 519 2.49 -55.40 -0.57
C LYS A 519 3.59 -54.77 -1.43
N ASN A 520 3.31 -54.51 -2.70
CA ASN A 520 4.27 -53.91 -3.64
C ASN A 520 4.38 -52.39 -3.49
N LEU A 521 3.46 -51.72 -2.80
CA LEU A 521 3.45 -50.27 -2.61
C LEU A 521 4.34 -49.86 -1.42
N THR A 522 5.64 -50.13 -1.54
CA THR A 522 6.60 -49.96 -0.44
C THR A 522 6.84 -48.52 0.00
N SER A 523 6.44 -47.54 -0.82
CA SER A 523 6.48 -46.11 -0.48
C SER A 523 5.23 -45.61 0.26
N LEU A 524 4.20 -46.46 0.43
CA LEU A 524 2.91 -46.06 0.97
C LEU A 524 2.99 -45.74 2.46
N THR A 525 2.58 -44.53 2.83
CA THR A 525 2.58 -43.98 4.19
C THR A 525 1.17 -43.86 4.76
N GLU A 526 0.18 -43.54 3.94
CA GLU A 526 -1.22 -43.46 4.33
C GLU A 526 -2.13 -44.24 3.37
N LEU A 527 -2.92 -45.16 3.94
CA LEU A 527 -3.94 -45.92 3.25
C LEU A 527 -5.28 -45.75 3.96
N ASN A 528 -6.21 -45.08 3.30
CA ASN A 528 -7.56 -44.89 3.81
C ASN A 528 -8.55 -45.82 3.10
N LEU A 529 -9.08 -46.80 3.83
CA LEU A 529 -10.08 -47.77 3.37
C LEU A 529 -11.40 -47.63 4.15
N SER A 530 -11.61 -46.53 4.87
CA SER A 530 -12.78 -46.37 5.72
C SER A 530 -14.09 -46.38 4.93
N ASP A 531 -15.19 -46.74 5.57
CA ASP A 531 -16.54 -46.76 4.99
C ASP A 531 -16.63 -47.57 3.69
N ASN A 532 -16.14 -48.82 3.71
CA ASN A 532 -16.26 -49.79 2.63
C ASN A 532 -17.00 -51.06 3.11
N SER A 533 -17.06 -52.11 2.27
CA SER A 533 -17.69 -53.39 2.59
C SER A 533 -16.67 -54.51 2.82
N ILE A 534 -15.47 -54.18 3.32
CA ILE A 534 -14.37 -55.13 3.44
C ILE A 534 -14.60 -56.06 4.64
N ALA A 535 -14.70 -57.36 4.38
CA ALA A 535 -14.90 -58.38 5.42
C ALA A 535 -13.57 -58.90 6.00
N THR A 536 -12.53 -58.98 5.17
CA THR A 536 -11.23 -59.56 5.50
C THR A 536 -10.11 -58.80 4.81
N LEU A 537 -8.96 -58.67 5.48
CA LEU A 537 -7.73 -58.12 4.91
C LEU A 537 -6.71 -59.23 4.63
N PRO A 538 -5.95 -59.16 3.52
CA PRO A 538 -4.90 -60.12 3.22
C PRO A 538 -3.73 -60.00 4.23
N PRO A 539 -3.13 -61.11 4.71
CA PRO A 539 -1.95 -61.10 5.58
C PRO A 539 -0.78 -60.29 5.01
N GLU A 540 -0.60 -60.32 3.69
CA GLU A 540 0.47 -59.67 2.93
C GLU A 540 0.48 -58.14 3.12
N LEU A 541 -0.66 -57.53 3.46
CA LEU A 541 -0.72 -56.10 3.78
C LEU A 541 0.16 -55.76 5.00
N GLY A 542 0.40 -56.72 5.89
CA GLY A 542 1.32 -56.59 7.03
C GLY A 542 2.79 -56.39 6.63
N LEU A 543 3.16 -56.69 5.38
CA LEU A 543 4.52 -56.42 4.87
C LEU A 543 4.81 -54.92 4.73
N LEU A 544 3.77 -54.07 4.69
CA LEU A 544 3.91 -52.61 4.66
C LEU A 544 4.14 -51.99 6.05
N GLU A 545 4.29 -52.79 7.12
CA GLU A 545 4.58 -52.29 8.48
C GLU A 545 5.74 -51.28 8.58
N PRO A 546 6.84 -51.40 7.80
CA PRO A 546 7.93 -50.43 7.84
C PRO A 546 7.59 -49.06 7.24
N SER A 547 6.70 -49.00 6.24
CA SER A 547 6.40 -47.79 5.47
C SER A 547 5.07 -47.14 5.88
N LEU A 548 4.05 -47.95 6.14
CA LEU A 548 2.67 -47.52 6.35
C LEU A 548 2.46 -47.00 7.77
N GLN A 549 2.27 -45.69 7.88
CA GLN A 549 2.10 -44.96 9.14
C GLN A 549 0.64 -44.89 9.56
N ALA A 550 -0.26 -44.73 8.59
CA ALA A 550 -1.69 -44.59 8.81
C ALA A 550 -2.48 -45.57 7.94
N LEU A 551 -3.22 -46.47 8.60
CA LEU A 551 -4.18 -47.39 7.99
C LEU A 551 -5.53 -47.15 8.63
N ARG A 552 -6.47 -46.58 7.87
CA ARG A 552 -7.83 -46.30 8.34
C ARG A 552 -8.79 -47.37 7.81
N LEU A 553 -9.52 -48.01 8.72
CA LEU A 553 -10.39 -49.16 8.42
C LEU A 553 -11.80 -49.01 8.97
N ASP A 554 -12.10 -47.86 9.58
CA ASP A 554 -13.38 -47.57 10.22
C ASP A 554 -14.55 -47.77 9.25
N GLY A 555 -15.74 -48.14 9.75
CA GLY A 555 -16.91 -48.30 8.90
C GLY A 555 -16.95 -49.56 8.02
N ASN A 556 -16.00 -50.49 8.15
CA ASN A 556 -16.01 -51.79 7.45
C ASN A 556 -16.55 -52.94 8.32
N PRO A 557 -17.24 -53.94 7.74
CA PRO A 557 -17.71 -55.14 8.43
C PRO A 557 -16.59 -56.19 8.65
N LEU A 558 -15.43 -55.77 9.18
CA LEU A 558 -14.27 -56.64 9.39
C LEU A 558 -14.57 -57.74 10.41
N ARG A 559 -14.47 -59.01 9.99
CA ARG A 559 -14.70 -60.19 10.85
C ARG A 559 -13.41 -60.89 11.28
N SER A 560 -12.31 -60.69 10.56
CA SER A 560 -11.05 -61.42 10.77
C SER A 560 -10.12 -60.83 11.85
N ILE A 561 -10.32 -59.56 12.23
CA ILE A 561 -9.48 -58.84 13.18
C ILE A 561 -10.34 -58.44 14.38
N ARG A 562 -9.90 -58.77 15.60
CA ARG A 562 -10.61 -58.38 16.82
C ARG A 562 -10.54 -56.86 17.00
N ARG A 563 -11.62 -56.25 17.46
CA ARG A 563 -11.73 -54.80 17.71
C ARG A 563 -10.61 -54.25 18.61
N THR A 564 -10.20 -55.02 19.62
CA THR A 564 -9.09 -54.69 20.52
C THR A 564 -7.73 -54.53 19.84
N ILE A 565 -7.53 -55.12 18.65
CA ILE A 565 -6.31 -54.94 17.84
C ILE A 565 -6.45 -53.69 16.97
N LEU A 566 -7.63 -53.45 16.40
CA LEU A 566 -7.93 -52.24 15.62
C LEU A 566 -7.74 -50.97 16.48
N ASP A 567 -8.21 -50.99 17.74
CA ASP A 567 -8.11 -49.86 18.67
C ASP A 567 -6.67 -49.52 19.09
N ARG A 568 -5.71 -50.45 18.90
CA ARG A 568 -4.28 -50.22 19.19
C ARG A 568 -3.55 -49.50 18.06
N GLY A 569 -4.26 -49.18 16.97
CA GLY A 569 -3.74 -48.41 15.84
C GLY A 569 -2.99 -49.23 14.80
N THR A 570 -2.56 -48.53 13.74
CA THR A 570 -2.04 -49.10 12.49
C THR A 570 -0.94 -50.14 12.68
N LYS A 571 0.09 -49.86 13.49
CA LYS A 571 1.21 -50.79 13.70
C LYS A 571 0.78 -52.14 14.28
N ALA A 572 -0.20 -52.14 15.21
CA ALA A 572 -0.69 -53.37 15.82
C ALA A 572 -1.48 -54.24 14.82
N VAL A 573 -2.25 -53.59 13.94
CA VAL A 573 -3.00 -54.25 12.87
C VAL A 573 -2.05 -54.86 11.84
N LEU A 574 -1.05 -54.10 11.38
CA LEU A 574 -0.08 -54.58 10.40
C LEU A 574 0.77 -55.74 10.94
N LYS A 575 1.21 -55.66 12.21
CA LYS A 575 1.91 -56.77 12.86
C LYS A 575 1.05 -58.03 12.96
N TYR A 576 -0.21 -57.90 13.36
CA TYR A 576 -1.14 -59.02 13.41
C TYR A 576 -1.35 -59.70 12.05
N LEU A 577 -1.41 -58.92 10.97
CA LEU A 577 -1.51 -59.44 9.61
C LEU A 577 -0.22 -60.15 9.18
N LYS A 578 0.94 -59.57 9.49
CA LYS A 578 2.25 -60.14 9.19
C LYS A 578 2.46 -61.49 9.87
N ASP A 579 2.05 -61.63 11.13
CA ASP A 579 2.16 -62.89 11.90
C ASP A 579 1.28 -64.02 11.34
N LYS A 580 0.36 -63.72 10.41
CA LYS A 580 -0.51 -64.71 9.73
C LYS A 580 -0.06 -65.12 8.34
N ILE A 581 1.07 -64.58 7.85
CA ILE A 581 1.65 -65.00 6.58
C ILE A 581 2.20 -66.42 6.77
N PRO A 582 1.78 -67.42 5.96
CA PRO A 582 2.34 -68.77 6.04
C PRO A 582 3.85 -68.73 5.82
N GLU A 583 4.64 -69.31 6.74
CA GLU A 583 6.05 -69.58 6.48
C GLU A 583 6.13 -70.65 5.38
N HIS A 584 6.65 -70.27 4.20
CA HIS A 584 6.99 -71.19 3.11
C HIS A 584 8.48 -71.52 3.13
#